data_AF-A0A2A6LLH8-F1
#
_entry.id   AF-A0A2A6LLH8-F1
#
_cell.length_a   1.000
_cell.length_b   1.000
_cell.length_c   1.000
_cell.angle_alpha   90.00
_cell.angle_beta   90.00
_cell.angle_gamma   90.00
#
_symmetry.space_group_name_H-M   'P 1'
#
loop_
_entity.id
_entity.type
_entity.pdbx_description
1 polymer ?
#
loop_
_entity_poly.entity_id
_entity_poly.type
_entity_poly.pdbx_seq_one_letter_code
_entity_poly.pdbx_strand_id
1 'polypeptide(L)' 'MIFAKLARIVAWIVLVGSVMRIITGIGIATEILGPYEEALRRYGGRAESSGAIIDRGVYALLVAIALGTLAEIGIALRR' A
#
# COMPACT_ATOMS: atom_id res chain seq x y z
N MET A 1 1.76 13.55 20.87
CA MET A 1 2.25 14.74 20.11
C MET A 1 1.46 14.84 18.82
N ILE A 2 1.22 16.05 18.28
CA ILE A 2 0.51 16.24 17.00
C ILE A 2 1.20 15.44 15.89
N PHE A 3 2.54 15.47 15.84
CA PHE A 3 3.34 14.72 14.88
C PHE A 3 3.04 13.21 14.89
N ALA A 4 3.11 12.53 16.04
CA ALA A 4 2.86 11.09 16.10
C ALA A 4 1.42 10.71 15.73
N LYS A 5 0.43 11.57 16.05
CA LYS A 5 -0.96 11.37 15.60
C LYS A 5 -1.07 11.51 14.08
N LEU A 6 -0.42 12.50 13.48
CA LEU A 6 -0.38 12.66 12.02
C LEU A 6 0.36 11.49 11.36
N ALA A 7 1.49 11.05 11.89
CA ALA A 7 2.24 9.90 11.39
C ALA A 7 1.39 8.61 11.41
N ARG A 8 0.62 8.38 12.48
CA ARG A 8 -0.35 7.28 12.56
C ARG A 8 -1.42 7.37 11.46
N ILE A 9 -1.99 8.56 11.23
CA ILE A 9 -2.99 8.76 10.16
C ILE A 9 -2.39 8.47 8.78
N VAL A 10 -1.19 9.01 8.51
CA VAL A 10 -0.46 8.75 7.25
C VAL A 10 -0.18 7.27 7.08
N ALA A 11 0.29 6.59 8.13
CA ALA A 11 0.52 5.15 8.12
C ALA A 11 -0.75 4.37 7.74
N TRP A 12 -1.92 4.73 8.28
CA TRP A 12 -3.18 4.12 7.91
C TRP A 12 -3.56 4.34 6.45
N ILE A 13 -3.38 5.55 5.92
CA ILE A 13 -3.66 5.86 4.51
C ILE A 13 -2.76 5.03 3.59
N VAL A 14 -1.46 5.00 3.88
CA VAL A 14 -0.48 4.22 3.10
C VAL A 14 -0.79 2.72 3.21
N LEU A 15 -1.17 2.24 4.40
CA LEU A 15 -1.54 0.84 4.63
C LEU A 15 -2.71 0.44 3.72
N VAL A 16 -3.82 1.17 3.75
CA VAL A 16 -4.99 0.87 2.92
C VAL A 16 -4.64 0.94 1.43
N GLY A 17 -3.95 2.00 1.00
CA GLY A 17 -3.54 2.15 -0.40
C GLY A 17 -2.59 1.04 -0.87
N SER A 18 -1.72 0.56 0.00
CA SER A 18 -0.80 -0.55 -0.30
C SER A 18 -1.53 -1.88 -0.49
N VAL A 19 -2.49 -2.20 0.38
CA VAL A 19 -3.33 -3.40 0.27
C VAL A 19 -4.14 -3.36 -1.03
N MET A 20 -4.75 -2.21 -1.35
CA MET A 20 -5.49 -2.05 -2.60
C MET A 20 -4.63 -2.29 -3.84
N ARG A 21 -3.37 -1.81 -3.84
CA ARG A 21 -2.42 -2.09 -4.92
C ARG A 21 -2.10 -3.57 -5.05
N ILE A 22 -1.83 -4.25 -3.93
CA ILE A 22 -1.52 -5.68 -3.93
C ILE A 22 -2.71 -6.47 -4.48
N ILE A 23 -3.92 -6.22 -3.99
CA ILE A 23 -5.14 -6.88 -4.47
C ILE A 23 -5.35 -6.62 -5.96
N THR A 24 -5.15 -5.38 -6.42
CA THR A 24 -5.28 -5.03 -7.84
C THR A 24 -4.25 -5.75 -8.69
N GLY A 25 -2.98 -5.74 -8.30
CA GLY A 25 -1.91 -6.42 -9.03
C GLY A 25 -2.13 -7.94 -9.09
N ILE A 26 -2.59 -8.56 -7.99
CA ILE A 26 -2.98 -9.98 -7.97
C ILE A 26 -4.17 -10.20 -8.91
N GLY A 27 -5.21 -9.39 -8.84
CA GLY A 27 -6.40 -9.51 -9.69
C GLY A 27 -6.12 -9.35 -11.19
N ILE A 28 -5.11 -8.55 -11.57
CA ILE A 28 -4.59 -8.49 -12.95
C ILE A 28 -3.83 -9.77 -13.28
N ALA A 29 -2.92 -10.21 -12.40
CA ALA A 29 -2.08 -11.38 -12.64
C ALA A 29 -2.86 -12.70 -12.76
N THR A 30 -4.02 -12.80 -12.09
CA THR A 30 -4.91 -13.96 -12.15
C THR A 30 -6.03 -13.80 -13.18
N GLU A 31 -6.03 -12.73 -13.97
CA GLU A 31 -7.06 -12.42 -14.99
C GLU A 31 -8.51 -12.32 -14.44
N ILE A 32 -8.67 -12.20 -13.13
CA ILE A 32 -9.99 -11.99 -12.48
C ILE A 32 -10.56 -10.62 -12.87
N LEU A 33 -9.69 -9.63 -13.13
CA LEU A 33 -10.07 -8.30 -13.57
C LEU A 33 -10.24 -8.19 -15.11
N GLY A 34 -10.29 -9.33 -15.80
CA GLY A 34 -10.36 -9.42 -17.25
C GLY A 34 -9.01 -9.74 -17.89
N PRO A 35 -8.92 -9.65 -19.23
CA PRO A 35 -7.69 -9.96 -19.97
C PRO A 35 -6.52 -9.12 -19.45
N TYR A 36 -5.36 -9.77 -19.25
CA TYR A 36 -4.19 -9.17 -18.60
C TYR A 36 -3.83 -7.78 -19.13
N GLU A 37 -3.66 -7.65 -20.45
CA GLU A 37 -3.26 -6.40 -21.09
C GLU A 37 -4.29 -5.28 -20.91
N GLU A 38 -5.57 -5.61 -20.99
CA GLU A 38 -6.64 -4.63 -20.82
C GLU A 38 -6.77 -4.18 -19.37
N ALA A 39 -6.69 -5.13 -18.43
CA ALA A 39 -6.73 -4.88 -17.01
C ALA A 39 -5.50 -4.08 -16.56
N LEU A 40 -4.30 -4.39 -17.08
CA LEU A 40 -3.08 -3.62 -16.84
C LEU A 40 -3.19 -2.20 -17.38
N ARG A 41 -3.72 -2.01 -18.59
CA ARG A 41 -3.94 -0.66 -19.14
C ARG A 41 -4.95 0.15 -18.32
N ARG A 42 -5.98 -0.50 -17.77
CA ARG A 42 -7.05 0.17 -17.01
C ARG A 42 -6.66 0.47 -15.57
N TYR A 43 -6.00 -0.47 -14.89
CA TYR A 43 -5.75 -0.42 -13.45
C TYR A 43 -4.27 -0.28 -13.09
N GLY A 44 -3.35 -0.62 -14.00
CA GLY A 44 -1.91 -0.57 -13.76
C GLY A 44 -1.31 0.83 -13.75
N GLY A 45 -2.00 1.82 -14.30
CA GLY A 45 -1.54 3.20 -14.34
C GLY A 45 -0.23 3.33 -15.12
N ARG A 46 0.89 3.59 -14.43
CA ARG A 46 2.24 3.67 -15.02
C ARG A 46 3.12 2.46 -14.64
N ALA A 47 2.52 1.35 -14.25
CA ALA A 47 3.27 0.12 -13.99
C ALA A 47 3.50 -0.63 -15.30
N GLU A 48 4.71 -1.15 -15.48
CA GLU A 48 5.09 -1.94 -16.66
C GLU A 48 4.53 -3.36 -16.60
N SER A 49 4.18 -3.85 -15.41
CA SER A 49 3.60 -5.17 -15.20
C SER A 49 2.76 -5.22 -13.92
N SER A 50 1.91 -6.25 -13.80
CA SER A 50 1.20 -6.56 -12.55
C SER A 50 2.15 -6.77 -11.38
N GLY A 51 3.31 -7.41 -11.61
CA GLY A 51 4.37 -7.60 -10.62
C GLY A 51 4.88 -6.27 -10.07
N ALA A 52 5.13 -5.29 -10.95
CA ALA A 52 5.57 -3.95 -10.52
C ALA A 52 4.53 -3.22 -9.65
N ILE A 53 3.22 -3.49 -9.83
CA ILE A 53 2.16 -2.95 -8.96
C ILE A 53 2.25 -3.60 -7.58
N ILE A 54 2.41 -4.92 -7.54
CA ILE A 54 2.52 -5.71 -6.31
C ILE A 54 3.74 -5.26 -5.53
N ASP A 55 4.91 -5.17 -6.15
CA ASP A 55 6.17 -4.76 -5.51
C ASP A 55 6.04 -3.38 -4.86
N ARG A 56 5.51 -2.39 -5.60
CA ARG A 56 5.24 -1.05 -5.04
C ARG A 56 4.27 -1.10 -3.88
N GLY A 57 3.26 -1.97 -3.95
CA GLY A 57 2.33 -2.24 -2.85
C GLY A 57 3.04 -2.82 -1.63
N VAL A 58 3.86 -3.86 -1.80
CA VAL A 58 4.60 -4.52 -0.72
C VAL A 58 5.58 -3.56 -0.04
N TYR A 59 6.36 -2.79 -0.80
CA TYR A 59 7.25 -1.79 -0.20
C TYR A 59 6.48 -0.72 0.58
N ALA A 60 5.37 -0.21 0.03
CA ALA A 60 4.53 0.75 0.73
C ALA A 60 3.89 0.16 2.00
N LEU A 61 3.50 -1.11 1.97
CA LEU A 61 2.95 -1.84 3.10
C LEU A 61 3.98 -1.95 4.24
N LEU A 62 5.22 -2.33 3.92
CA LEU A 62 6.30 -2.40 4.90
C LEU A 62 6.59 -1.04 5.53
N VAL A 63 6.62 0.02 4.72
CA VAL A 63 6.78 1.40 5.20
C VAL A 63 5.61 1.80 6.12
N ALA A 64 4.37 1.46 5.75
CA ALA A 64 3.19 1.77 6.55
C ALA A 64 3.24 1.09 7.92
N ILE A 65 3.63 -0.19 7.97
CA ILE A 65 3.80 -0.95 9.20
C ILE A 65 4.87 -0.30 10.07
N ALA A 66 6.07 -0.06 9.52
CA ALA A 66 7.17 0.55 10.26
C ALA A 66 6.80 1.93 10.82
N LEU A 67 6.21 2.80 9.99
CA LEU A 67 5.78 4.14 10.40
C LEU A 67 4.69 4.09 11.47
N GLY A 68 3.70 3.21 11.31
CA GLY A 68 2.61 3.02 12.27
C GLY A 68 3.14 2.54 13.62
N THR A 69 4.02 1.54 13.63
CA THR A 69 4.66 1.03 14.85
C THR A 69 5.45 2.12 15.56
N LEU A 70 6.27 2.90 14.85
CA LEU A 70 7.04 4.01 15.44
C LEU A 70 6.11 5.09 16.01
N ALA A 71 5.01 5.41 15.33
CA ALA A 71 4.03 6.36 15.81
C ALA A 71 3.35 5.89 17.10
N GLU A 72 2.97 4.61 17.19
CA GLU A 72 2.40 4.03 18.41
C GLU A 72 3.40 4.04 19.57
N ILE A 73 4.66 3.64 19.34
CA ILE A 73 5.71 3.68 20.36
C ILE A 73 5.90 5.12 20.88
N GLY A 74 5.98 6.10 20.00
CA GLY A 74 6.13 7.51 20.38
C GLY A 74 4.92 8.07 21.14
N ILE A 75 3.72 7.54 20.90
CA ILE A 75 2.53 7.88 21.68
C ILE A 75 2.57 7.19 23.05
N ALA A 76 2.97 5.92 23.11
CA ALA A 76 2.99 5.12 24.32
C ALA A 76 4.05 5.57 25.34
N LEU A 77 5.27 5.91 24.90
CA LEU A 77 6.35 6.37 25.78
C LEU A 77 6.07 7.69 26.52
N ARG A 78 5.05 8.44 26.07
CA ARG A 78 4.64 9.72 26.66
C ARG A 78 3.39 9.59 27.54
N ARG A 79 2.82 8.39 27.65
CA ARG A 79 1.69 8.07 28.50
C ARG A 79 2.18 7.68 29.88
#